data_AF-A0A3P6F0K4-F1
#
_entry.id   AF-A0A3P6F0K4-F1
#
_cell.length_a   1.000
_cell.length_b   1.000
_cell.length_c   1.000
_cell.angle_alpha   90.00
_cell.angle_beta   90.00
_cell.angle_gamma   90.00
#
_symmetry.space_group_name_H-M   'P 1'
#
loop_
_entity.id
_entity.type
_entity.pdbx_description
1 polymer ?
#
loop_
_entity_poly.entity_id
_entity_poly.type
_entity_poly.pdbx_seq_one_letter_code
_entity_poly.pdbx_strand_id
1 'polypeptide(L)'
;KSTGENKYIRYVISNRDWSWDNKFAGAQALVASEFYNGKNDLGELKNDVEPFVCALMPGSSSQQIEPTPGGLLFTRDSSNLQYVTTAITVLFHYSKILTQAQVG
;
A
#
# COMPACT_ATOMS: atom_id res chain seq x y z
N LYS A 1 16.64 -4.54 -1.31
CA LYS A 1 17.17 -3.29 -1.92
C LYS A 1 18.65 -3.10 -1.58
N SER A 2 19.04 -2.91 -0.31
CA SER A 2 20.45 -2.66 0.07
C SER A 2 21.42 -3.81 -0.20
N THR A 3 20.96 -5.06 -0.11
CA THR A 3 21.79 -6.26 -0.36
C THR A 3 21.65 -6.81 -1.78
N GLY A 4 20.68 -6.35 -2.57
CA GLY A 4 20.34 -6.94 -3.87
C GLY A 4 19.79 -8.38 -3.84
N GLU A 5 19.71 -9.04 -2.68
CA GLU A 5 19.32 -10.45 -2.60
C GLU A 5 17.81 -10.69 -2.65
N ASN A 6 17.38 -11.62 -3.52
CA ASN A 6 15.97 -11.97 -3.71
C ASN A 6 15.32 -12.68 -2.50
N LYS A 7 16.11 -13.25 -1.59
CA LYS A 7 15.57 -13.93 -0.40
C LYS A 7 14.75 -12.99 0.50
N TYR A 8 15.14 -11.72 0.58
CA TYR A 8 14.42 -10.71 1.37
C TYR A 8 13.12 -10.27 0.70
N ILE A 9 13.10 -10.22 -0.63
CA ILE A 9 11.87 -9.95 -1.38
C ILE A 9 10.88 -11.09 -1.16
N ARG A 10 11.33 -12.35 -1.25
CA ARG A 10 10.51 -13.52 -0.96
C ARG A 10 9.96 -13.52 0.47
N TYR A 11 10.75 -13.08 1.44
CA TYR A 11 10.32 -12.95 2.83
C TYR A 11 9.18 -11.92 3.01
N VAL A 12 9.23 -10.81 2.27
CA VAL A 12 8.15 -9.80 2.27
C VAL A 12 6.89 -10.34 1.59
N ILE A 13 7.04 -11.13 0.52
CA ILE A 13 5.92 -11.80 -0.17
C ILE A 13 5.29 -12.89 0.71
N SER A 14 6.06 -13.59 1.56
CA SER A 14 5.53 -14.64 2.43
C SER A 14 4.84 -14.12 3.68
N ASN A 15 5.00 -12.84 4.03
CA ASN A 15 4.41 -12.22 5.24
C ASN A 15 3.43 -11.12 4.82
N ARG A 16 2.17 -11.51 4.57
CA ARG A 16 1.17 -10.70 3.84
C ARG A 16 0.17 -9.93 4.70
N ASP A 17 0.29 -9.96 6.02
CA ASP A 17 -0.70 -9.30 6.88
C ASP A 17 -0.60 -7.77 6.75
N TRP A 18 -1.56 -7.19 6.03
CA TRP A 18 -1.63 -5.75 5.78
C TRP A 18 -2.31 -5.05 6.95
N SER A 19 -1.53 -4.35 7.77
CA SER A 19 -2.02 -3.56 8.91
C SER A 19 -1.05 -2.40 9.17
N TRP A 20 -1.55 -1.28 9.68
CA TRP A 20 -0.74 -0.17 10.20
C TRP A 20 0.26 -0.60 11.30
N ASP A 21 -0.09 -1.61 12.11
CA ASP A 21 0.79 -2.19 13.14
C ASP A 21 1.86 -3.09 12.51
N ASN A 22 1.59 -3.54 11.28
CA ASN A 22 2.45 -4.44 10.57
C ASN A 22 3.29 -3.70 9.52
N LYS A 23 4.58 -3.51 9.84
CA LYS A 23 5.56 -2.78 9.03
C LYS A 23 5.71 -3.31 7.60
N PHE A 24 5.18 -4.50 7.30
CA PHE A 24 5.13 -5.09 5.97
C PHE A 24 4.31 -4.27 4.97
N ALA A 25 3.27 -3.54 5.39
CA ALA A 25 2.49 -2.68 4.49
C ALA A 25 3.37 -1.63 3.78
N GLY A 26 4.25 -0.96 4.54
CA GLY A 26 5.21 0.00 4.00
C GLY A 26 6.30 -0.66 3.14
N ALA A 27 6.78 -1.84 3.55
CA ALA A 27 7.76 -2.60 2.77
C ALA A 27 7.17 -3.08 1.43
N GLN A 28 5.95 -3.59 1.43
CA GLN A 28 5.23 -4.05 0.25
C GLN A 28 4.92 -2.90 -0.71
N ALA A 29 4.54 -1.73 -0.20
CA ALA A 29 4.37 -0.53 -1.04
C ALA A 29 5.68 -0.14 -1.77
N LEU A 30 6.83 -0.27 -1.10
CA LEU A 30 8.13 -0.05 -1.75
C LEU A 30 8.46 -1.12 -2.79
N VAL A 31 8.13 -2.39 -2.53
CA VAL A 31 8.37 -3.47 -3.51
C VAL A 31 7.42 -3.36 -4.71
N ALA A 32 6.20 -2.85 -4.53
CA ALA A 32 5.30 -2.56 -5.65
C ALA A 32 5.92 -1.56 -6.66
N SER A 33 6.77 -0.63 -6.22
CA SER A 33 7.51 0.25 -7.14
C SER A 33 8.44 -0.50 -8.10
N GLU A 34 8.99 -1.64 -7.65
CA GLU A 34 9.90 -2.44 -8.44
C GLU A 34 9.16 -3.23 -9.53
N PHE A 35 7.91 -3.63 -9.27
CA PHE A 35 7.03 -4.25 -10.27
C PHE A 35 6.85 -3.32 -11.48
N TYR A 36 6.45 -2.08 -11.23
CA TYR A 36 6.22 -1.09 -12.29
C TYR A 36 7.52 -0.65 -13.01
N ASN A 37 8.69 -0.92 -12.42
CA ASN A 37 10.00 -0.74 -13.07
C ASN A 37 10.44 -1.96 -13.91
N GLY A 38 9.52 -2.87 -14.24
CA GLY A 38 9.77 -3.99 -15.17
C GLY A 38 10.08 -5.34 -14.50
N LYS A 39 10.02 -5.43 -13.16
CA LYS A 39 10.13 -6.71 -12.43
C LYS A 39 8.76 -7.38 -12.31
N ASN A 40 8.30 -7.92 -13.44
CA ASN A 40 6.95 -8.48 -13.59
C ASN A 40 6.68 -9.69 -12.68
N ASP A 41 7.72 -10.33 -12.16
CA ASP A 41 7.66 -11.40 -11.15
C ASP A 41 7.08 -10.95 -9.80
N LEU A 42 6.90 -9.64 -9.61
CA LEU A 42 6.30 -9.03 -8.42
C LEU A 42 4.82 -8.68 -8.59
N GLY A 43 4.15 -9.14 -9.65
CA GLY A 43 2.74 -8.82 -9.92
C GLY A 43 1.78 -9.24 -8.82
N GLU A 44 2.14 -10.24 -8.03
CA GLU A 44 1.37 -10.66 -6.85
C GLU A 44 1.31 -9.55 -5.78
N LEU A 45 2.40 -8.79 -5.60
CA LEU A 45 2.42 -7.68 -4.63
C LEU A 45 1.58 -6.49 -5.07
N LYS A 46 1.45 -6.27 -6.39
CA LYS A 46 0.47 -5.31 -6.93
C LYS A 46 -0.94 -5.74 -6.53
N ASN A 47 -1.28 -7.01 -6.73
CA ASN A 47 -2.60 -7.54 -6.39
C ASN A 47 -2.87 -7.52 -4.88
N ASP A 48 -1.84 -7.52 -4.04
CA ASP A 48 -1.98 -7.38 -2.59
C ASP A 48 -2.22 -5.91 -2.16
N VAL A 49 -1.57 -4.94 -2.82
CA VAL A 49 -1.67 -3.52 -2.42
C VAL A 49 -2.89 -2.81 -3.00
N GLU A 50 -3.37 -3.21 -4.18
CA GLU A 50 -4.51 -2.56 -4.84
C GLU A 50 -5.83 -2.67 -4.05
N PRO A 51 -6.23 -3.83 -3.51
CA PRO A 51 -7.42 -3.93 -2.68
C PRO A 51 -7.37 -2.98 -1.48
N PHE A 52 -6.20 -2.83 -0.85
CA PHE A 52 -6.03 -1.88 0.25
C PHE A 52 -6.22 -0.44 -0.21
N VAL A 53 -5.56 -0.03 -1.31
CA VAL A 53 -5.72 1.31 -1.88
C VAL A 53 -7.17 1.59 -2.24
N CYS A 54 -7.83 0.64 -2.92
CA CYS A 54 -9.23 0.73 -3.34
C CYS A 54 -10.20 0.76 -2.16
N ALA A 55 -9.88 0.12 -1.03
CA ALA A 55 -10.71 0.17 0.18
C ALA A 55 -10.71 1.55 0.85
N LEU A 56 -9.67 2.35 0.63
CA LEU A 56 -9.52 3.69 1.19
C LEU A 56 -9.90 4.83 0.22
N MET A 57 -9.90 4.56 -1.08
CA MET A 57 -10.12 5.56 -2.12
C MET A 57 -11.59 6.00 -2.16
N PRO A 58 -11.88 7.30 -1.96
CA PRO A 58 -13.23 7.81 -2.11
C PRO A 58 -13.77 7.56 -3.53
N GLY A 59 -14.98 7.02 -3.64
CA GLY A 59 -15.63 6.75 -4.93
C GLY A 59 -15.16 5.46 -5.62
N SER A 60 -14.30 4.68 -4.99
CA SER A 60 -13.98 3.31 -5.42
C SER A 60 -15.20 2.40 -5.23
N SER A 61 -15.46 1.50 -6.18
CA SER A 61 -16.50 0.47 -6.04
C SER A 61 -16.24 -0.52 -4.90
N SER A 62 -15.02 -0.53 -4.38
CA SER A 62 -14.58 -1.41 -3.29
C SER A 62 -14.22 -0.63 -2.02
N GLN A 63 -14.67 0.63 -1.90
CA GLN A 63 -14.46 1.44 -0.71
C GLN A 63 -15.07 0.73 0.52
N GLN A 64 -14.28 0.62 1.60
CA GLN A 64 -14.70 0.00 2.86
C GLN A 64 -14.60 0.99 4.03
N ILE A 65 -13.75 2.00 3.91
CA ILE A 65 -13.55 3.03 4.93
C ILE A 65 -14.08 4.35 4.39
N GLU A 66 -15.17 4.82 4.99
CA GLU A 66 -15.74 6.13 4.68
C GLU A 66 -15.02 7.24 5.47
N PRO A 67 -14.64 8.34 4.81
CA PRO A 67 -14.13 9.50 5.51
C PRO A 67 -15.25 10.17 6.32
N THR A 68 -14.86 10.78 7.43
CA THR A 68 -15.71 11.71 8.19
C THR A 68 -16.15 12.89 7.31
N PRO A 69 -17.17 13.66 7.70
CA PRO A 69 -17.57 14.87 6.96
C PRO A 69 -16.44 15.90 6.77
N GLY A 70 -15.42 15.89 7.63
CA GLY A 70 -14.22 16.72 7.50
C GLY A 70 -13.11 16.12 6.62
N GLY A 71 -13.34 14.98 5.98
CA GLY A 71 -12.40 14.32 5.08
C GLY A 71 -11.37 13.40 5.76
N LEU A 72 -11.35 13.32 7.09
CA LEU A 72 -10.45 12.42 7.81
C LEU A 72 -10.97 10.98 7.71
N LEU A 73 -10.11 10.03 7.32
CA LEU A 73 -10.41 8.60 7.42
C LEU A 73 -10.61 8.21 8.89
N PHE A 74 -11.69 7.49 9.20
CA PHE A 74 -11.94 6.99 10.56
C PHE A 74 -11.90 5.46 10.55
N THR A 75 -10.81 4.90 11.10
CA THR A 75 -10.52 3.48 11.05
C THR A 75 -10.75 2.78 12.39
N ARG A 76 -10.40 3.44 13.51
CA ARG A 76 -10.60 2.92 14.88
C ARG A 76 -10.72 4.04 15.90
N ASP A 77 -11.40 3.75 17.00
CA ASP A 77 -11.64 4.69 18.11
C ASP A 77 -10.36 5.14 18.82
N SER A 78 -9.39 4.24 19.01
CA SER A 78 -8.08 4.56 19.58
C SER A 78 -6.98 4.53 18.50
N SER A 79 -6.07 5.50 18.57
CA SER A 79 -4.92 5.66 17.65
C SER A 79 -5.26 5.95 16.18
N ASN A 80 -6.47 6.43 15.85
CA ASN A 80 -6.88 6.73 14.47
C ASN A 80 -5.82 7.46 13.64
N LEU A 81 -5.24 8.54 14.19
CA LEU A 81 -4.23 9.33 13.47
C LEU A 81 -2.97 8.55 13.09
N GLN A 82 -2.58 7.54 13.87
CA GLN A 82 -1.44 6.68 13.53
C GLN A 82 -1.76 5.81 12.30
N TYR A 83 -3.00 5.28 12.23
CA TYR A 83 -3.48 4.51 11.09
C TYR A 83 -3.61 5.41 9.85
N VAL A 84 -4.26 6.56 10.00
CA VAL A 84 -4.50 7.51 8.91
C VAL A 84 -3.18 8.00 8.32
N THR A 85 -2.21 8.38 9.14
CA THR A 85 -0.91 8.86 8.66
C THR A 85 -0.17 7.77 7.88
N THR A 86 -0.22 6.54 8.37
CA THR A 86 0.41 5.39 7.70
C THR A 86 -0.27 5.09 6.37
N ALA A 87 -1.60 5.06 6.34
CA ALA A 87 -2.40 4.87 5.13
C ALA A 87 -2.13 5.95 4.08
N ILE A 88 -2.13 7.24 4.48
CA ILE A 88 -1.83 8.36 3.58
C ILE A 88 -0.41 8.26 3.03
N THR A 89 0.56 7.85 3.84
CA THR A 89 1.94 7.67 3.37
C THR A 89 2.03 6.59 2.28
N VAL A 90 1.33 5.47 2.46
CA VAL A 90 1.24 4.42 1.45
C VAL A 90 0.56 4.92 0.18
N LEU A 91 -0.60 5.58 0.30
CA LEU A 91 -1.34 6.13 -0.84
C LEU A 91 -0.49 7.13 -1.63
N PHE A 92 0.23 8.02 -0.93
CA PHE A 92 1.13 8.99 -1.53
C PHE A 92 2.27 8.32 -2.31
N HIS A 93 2.93 7.31 -1.73
CA HIS A 93 3.96 6.57 -2.44
C HIS A 93 3.42 5.77 -3.61
N TYR A 94 2.28 5.11 -3.46
CA TYR A 94 1.63 4.38 -4.54
C TYR A 94 1.25 5.29 -5.70
N SER A 95 0.69 6.47 -5.42
CA SER A 95 0.41 7.51 -6.43
C SER A 95 1.68 7.92 -7.19
N LYS A 96 2.81 8.14 -6.50
CA LYS A 96 4.08 8.45 -7.15
C LYS A 96 4.57 7.32 -8.05
N ILE A 97 4.41 6.07 -7.61
CA ILE A 97 4.79 4.89 -8.40
C ILE A 97 3.98 4.83 -9.69
N LEU A 98 2.64 4.93 -9.60
CA LEU A 98 1.76 4.91 -10.78
C LEU A 98 2.09 6.05 -11.76
N THR A 99 2.32 7.26 -11.23
CA THR A 99 2.69 8.42 -12.04
C THR A 99 4.01 8.20 -12.78
N GLN A 100 5.03 7.66 -12.10
CA GLN A 100 6.32 7.35 -12.71
C GLN A 100 6.23 6.26 -13.77
N ALA A 101 5.35 5.28 -13.54
CA ALA A 101 5.06 4.19 -14.45
C ALA A 101 4.16 4.59 -15.63
N GLN A 102 3.65 5.82 -15.65
CA GLN A 102 2.70 6.33 -16.65
C GLN A 102 1.43 5.46 -16.74
N VAL A 103 0.98 4.93 -15.61
CA VAL A 103 -0.27 4.16 -15.49
C VAL A 103 -1.37 5.15 -15.14
N GLY A 104 -2.35 5.30 -16.05
CA GLY A 104 -3.49 6.21 -15.93
C GLY A 104 -4.77 5.58 -16.46
#